data_AF-A0A5C7AYV5-F1
#
_entry.id   AF-A0A5C7AYV5-F1
#
_cell.length_a   1.000
_cell.length_b   1.000
_cell.length_c   1.000
_cell.angle_alpha   90.00
_cell.angle_beta   90.00
_cell.angle_gamma   90.00
#
_symmetry.space_group_name_H-M   'P 1'
#
loop_
_entity.id
_entity.type
_entity.pdbx_description
1 polymer ?
#
loop_
_entity_poly.entity_id
_entity_poly.type
_entity_poly.pdbx_seq_one_letter_code
_entity_poly.pdbx_strand_id
1 'polypeptide(L)'
;MNPIYSMWLIFWLILTPQIKPIGIFENFEDIGNPKLKGSATFDPKSETYTLTGSGYNIWFERDEFSYLFNTMEGDFTLSADFEWVGEGVDPHRKTGWMIRSSTDDGAIHCSAVLHGDGLTVLQWRVAQDAMMRDPEDEIFAVNSHYKTLELERKGNTIIFRAAKEGGEMEEIGKHEMPALAGKVLAGLYINSHNPELTESIKITNVKIH
;
A
#
# COMPACT_ATOMS: atom_id res chain seq x y z
N MET A 1 -34.45 58.06 -16.31
CA MET A 1 -33.46 57.23 -17.01
C MET A 1 -32.59 56.57 -15.95
N ASN A 2 -32.82 55.28 -15.65
CA ASN A 2 -32.00 54.52 -14.71
C ASN A 2 -31.04 53.64 -15.52
N PRO A 3 -29.73 53.62 -15.22
CA PRO A 3 -28.80 52.73 -15.91
C PRO A 3 -28.95 51.31 -15.35
N ILE A 4 -29.14 50.35 -16.26
CA ILE A 4 -29.10 48.92 -15.95
C ILE A 4 -27.61 48.54 -15.91
N TYR A 5 -27.11 48.15 -14.74
CA TYR A 5 -25.78 47.57 -14.60
C TYR A 5 -25.84 46.09 -14.99
N SER A 6 -25.31 45.74 -16.16
CA SER A 6 -25.06 44.34 -16.53
C SER A 6 -23.87 43.82 -15.75
N MET A 7 -24.12 42.92 -14.81
CA MET A 7 -23.10 42.19 -14.06
C MET A 7 -22.62 41.00 -14.89
N TRP A 8 -21.39 41.08 -15.39
CA TRP A 8 -20.75 39.97 -16.10
C TRP A 8 -20.20 38.97 -15.09
N LEU A 9 -20.81 37.79 -14.99
CA LEU A 9 -20.27 36.65 -14.26
C LEU A 9 -19.13 36.04 -15.08
N ILE A 10 -17.90 36.20 -14.61
CA ILE A 10 -16.73 35.50 -15.12
C ILE A 10 -16.69 34.13 -14.42
N PHE A 11 -16.99 33.06 -15.15
CA PHE A 11 -16.76 31.69 -14.71
C PHE A 11 -15.27 31.38 -14.81
N TRP A 12 -14.61 31.22 -13.67
CA TRP A 12 -13.28 30.61 -13.62
C TRP A 12 -13.42 29.10 -13.78
N LEU A 13 -12.95 28.57 -14.90
CA LEU A 13 -12.74 27.12 -15.04
C LEU A 13 -11.60 26.74 -14.10
N ILE A 14 -11.93 26.06 -13.00
CA ILE A 14 -10.93 25.40 -12.17
C ILE A 14 -10.52 24.12 -12.91
N LEU A 15 -9.34 24.12 -13.54
CA LEU A 15 -8.73 22.86 -14.00
C LEU A 15 -8.22 22.11 -12.77
N THR A 16 -8.91 21.05 -12.38
CA THR A 16 -8.37 20.06 -11.46
C THR A 16 -7.36 19.20 -12.23
N PRO A 17 -6.08 19.10 -11.81
CA PRO A 17 -5.15 18.17 -12.41
C PRO A 17 -5.71 16.75 -12.30
N GLN A 18 -5.94 16.10 -13.44
CA GLN A 18 -6.39 14.72 -13.51
C GLN A 18 -5.19 13.81 -13.21
N ILE A 19 -5.22 13.14 -12.05
CA ILE A 19 -4.25 12.08 -11.75
C ILE A 19 -4.47 10.98 -12.81
N LYS A 20 -3.41 10.69 -13.57
CA LYS A 20 -3.47 9.66 -14.60
C LYS A 20 -3.29 8.30 -13.93
N PRO A 21 -4.15 7.31 -14.20
CA PRO A 21 -3.97 5.96 -13.69
C PRO A 21 -2.60 5.38 -14.09
N ILE A 22 -2.02 4.61 -13.17
CA ILE A 22 -0.80 3.84 -13.38
C ILE A 22 -1.23 2.38 -13.43
N GLY A 23 -1.30 1.84 -14.66
CA GLY A 23 -1.87 0.51 -14.89
C GLY A 23 -3.33 0.44 -14.40
N ILE A 24 -3.60 -0.47 -13.46
CA ILE A 24 -4.94 -0.66 -12.87
C ILE A 24 -5.21 0.24 -11.64
N PHE A 25 -4.22 1.01 -11.19
CA PHE A 25 -4.33 1.85 -10.00
C PHE A 25 -4.63 3.30 -10.36
N GLU A 26 -5.58 3.89 -9.65
CA GLU A 26 -6.09 5.23 -9.90
C GLU A 26 -5.31 6.32 -9.15
N ASN A 27 -4.69 5.96 -8.01
CA ASN A 27 -4.05 6.93 -7.11
C ASN A 27 -2.65 6.50 -6.72
N PHE A 28 -1.77 7.48 -6.55
CA PHE A 28 -0.45 7.33 -5.95
C PHE A 28 -0.19 8.48 -4.97
N GLU A 29 0.26 8.15 -3.76
CA GLU A 29 0.52 9.15 -2.71
C GLU A 29 1.66 8.72 -1.79
N ASP A 30 2.43 9.70 -1.30
CA ASP A 30 3.37 9.48 -0.20
C ASP A 30 2.66 9.74 1.14
N ILE A 31 2.45 8.68 1.92
CA ILE A 31 1.81 8.73 3.24
C ILE A 31 2.82 9.18 4.29
N GLY A 32 2.40 10.04 5.22
CA GLY A 32 3.23 10.50 6.35
C GLY A 32 4.26 11.57 6.02
N ASN A 33 4.27 12.08 4.78
CA ASN A 33 5.26 13.03 4.29
C ASN A 33 6.73 12.56 4.45
N PRO A 34 7.11 11.41 3.85
CA PRO A 34 8.49 10.95 3.84
C PRO A 34 9.44 12.04 3.31
N LYS A 35 10.65 12.08 3.87
CA LYS A 35 11.66 13.09 3.51
C LYS A 35 11.98 13.12 2.02
N LEU A 36 12.04 11.95 1.38
CA LEU A 36 12.24 11.79 -0.06
C LEU A 36 10.94 11.33 -0.71
N LYS A 37 10.56 11.96 -1.82
CA LYS A 37 9.35 11.63 -2.55
C LYS A 37 9.47 10.30 -3.29
N GLY A 38 8.40 9.53 -3.27
CA GLY A 38 8.29 8.29 -4.03
C GLY A 38 7.89 8.50 -5.48
N SER A 39 7.84 7.40 -6.22
CA SER A 39 7.26 7.33 -7.55
C SER A 39 6.71 5.94 -7.84
N ALA A 40 5.77 5.87 -8.77
CA ALA A 40 5.27 4.62 -9.33
C ALA A 40 5.21 4.73 -10.86
N THR A 41 5.56 3.64 -11.54
CA THR A 41 5.44 3.50 -13.00
C THR A 41 4.90 2.13 -13.35
N PHE A 42 4.29 2.02 -14.53
CA PHE A 42 3.82 0.76 -15.10
C PHE A 42 4.29 0.64 -16.54
N ASP A 43 4.96 -0.47 -16.87
CA ASP A 43 5.31 -0.84 -18.24
C ASP A 43 4.26 -1.83 -18.80
N PRO A 44 3.41 -1.42 -19.75
CA PRO A 44 2.39 -2.29 -20.31
C PRO A 44 2.95 -3.43 -21.18
N LYS A 45 4.22 -3.38 -21.60
CA LYS A 45 4.80 -4.47 -22.41
C LYS A 45 5.22 -5.67 -21.57
N SER A 46 5.70 -5.40 -20.36
CA SER A 46 6.16 -6.40 -19.40
C SER A 46 5.18 -6.61 -18.25
N GLU A 47 4.06 -5.89 -18.25
CA GLU A 47 3.05 -5.88 -17.17
C GLU A 47 3.67 -5.69 -15.78
N THR A 48 4.71 -4.85 -15.71
CA THR A 48 5.52 -4.66 -14.52
C THR A 48 5.29 -3.27 -13.93
N TYR A 49 4.97 -3.23 -12.65
CA TYR A 49 5.03 -2.01 -11.84
C TYR A 49 6.43 -1.84 -11.27
N THR A 50 6.91 -0.60 -11.21
CA THR A 50 8.08 -0.24 -10.40
C THR A 50 7.66 0.84 -9.43
N LEU A 51 7.77 0.54 -8.14
CA LEU A 51 7.58 1.50 -7.06
C LEU A 51 8.95 1.86 -6.48
N THR A 52 9.17 3.15 -6.26
CA THR A 52 10.31 3.67 -5.53
C THR A 52 9.78 4.51 -4.38
N GLY A 53 10.30 4.32 -3.17
CA GLY A 53 9.82 5.08 -2.02
C GLY A 53 10.80 5.14 -0.87
N SER A 54 10.52 6.07 0.03
CA SER A 54 11.27 6.32 1.26
C SER A 54 10.33 6.19 2.47
N GLY A 55 10.85 6.45 3.66
CA GLY A 55 10.07 6.59 4.89
C GLY A 55 10.73 5.94 6.07
N TYR A 56 10.41 6.42 7.27
CA TYR A 56 11.04 5.93 8.49
C TYR A 56 10.60 4.49 8.85
N ASN A 57 9.28 4.20 8.85
CA ASN A 57 8.72 2.88 9.14
C ASN A 57 7.20 2.84 8.84
N ILE A 58 6.63 1.65 8.86
CA ILE A 58 5.19 1.37 8.99
C ILE A 58 5.06 0.54 10.27
N TRP A 59 5.07 1.25 11.41
CA TRP A 59 5.01 0.70 12.77
C TRP A 59 4.69 1.82 13.77
N PHE A 60 4.73 1.54 15.08
CA PHE A 60 4.47 2.51 16.16
C PHE A 60 3.12 3.21 15.96
N GLU A 61 2.99 4.54 16.09
CA GLU A 61 1.73 5.28 15.97
C GLU A 61 1.47 5.90 14.58
N ARG A 62 2.44 5.92 13.67
CA ARG A 62 2.36 6.66 12.39
C ARG A 62 3.18 6.00 11.28
N ASP A 63 2.74 6.12 10.04
CA ASP A 63 3.36 5.44 8.91
C ASP A 63 3.99 6.45 7.93
N GLU A 64 5.16 6.14 7.39
CA GLU A 64 5.76 6.88 6.28
C GLU A 64 6.13 5.94 5.13
N PHE A 65 5.53 6.10 3.95
CA PHE A 65 5.76 5.23 2.81
C PHE A 65 5.16 5.79 1.51
N SER A 66 5.40 5.13 0.38
CA SER A 66 4.77 5.43 -0.90
C SER A 66 3.72 4.39 -1.27
N TYR A 67 2.52 4.82 -1.68
CA TYR A 67 1.34 3.97 -1.83
C TYR A 67 0.69 4.13 -3.21
N LEU A 68 0.44 3.01 -3.90
CA LEU A 68 -0.24 2.93 -5.19
C LEU A 68 -1.55 2.13 -5.02
N PHE A 69 -2.72 2.78 -5.13
CA PHE A 69 -3.96 2.21 -4.60
C PHE A 69 -5.25 2.62 -5.32
N ASN A 70 -6.30 1.84 -5.04
CA ASN A 70 -7.69 2.10 -5.42
C ASN A 70 -8.58 2.21 -4.18
N THR A 71 -9.74 2.86 -4.33
CA THR A 71 -10.82 2.74 -3.34
C THR A 71 -11.64 1.49 -3.64
N MET A 72 -11.84 0.62 -2.64
CA MET A 72 -12.51 -0.66 -2.78
C MET A 72 -13.56 -0.88 -1.69
N GLU A 73 -14.57 -1.70 -1.98
CA GLU A 73 -15.66 -2.09 -1.08
C GLU A 73 -16.09 -3.54 -1.39
N GLY A 74 -16.73 -4.24 -0.45
CA GLY A 74 -17.03 -5.68 -0.56
C GLY A 74 -15.82 -6.62 -0.45
N ASP A 75 -16.07 -7.91 -0.57
CA ASP A 75 -15.00 -8.91 -0.53
C ASP A 75 -14.12 -8.82 -1.77
N PHE A 76 -12.81 -9.00 -1.60
CA PHE A 76 -11.86 -8.97 -2.70
C PHE A 76 -10.58 -9.75 -2.38
N THR A 77 -9.81 -10.08 -3.41
CA THR A 77 -8.49 -10.69 -3.30
C THR A 77 -7.46 -9.91 -4.12
N LEU A 78 -6.33 -9.59 -3.50
CA LEU A 78 -5.19 -8.92 -4.10
C LEU A 78 -4.04 -9.92 -4.22
N SER A 79 -3.42 -10.07 -5.38
CA SER A 79 -2.28 -10.98 -5.56
C SER A 79 -1.24 -10.39 -6.50
N ALA A 80 0.05 -10.55 -6.17
CA ALA A 80 1.16 -10.12 -7.01
C ALA A 80 2.48 -10.82 -6.62
N ASP A 81 3.44 -10.79 -7.54
CA ASP A 81 4.82 -11.18 -7.30
C ASP A 81 5.69 -9.96 -7.01
N PHE A 82 6.58 -10.06 -6.03
CA PHE A 82 7.42 -8.96 -5.55
C PHE A 82 8.91 -9.31 -5.70
N GLU A 83 9.70 -8.42 -6.30
CA GLU A 83 11.14 -8.59 -6.50
C GLU A 83 11.89 -7.29 -6.22
N TRP A 84 12.71 -7.30 -5.15
CA TRP A 84 13.53 -6.16 -4.76
C TRP A 84 14.55 -5.78 -5.85
N VAL A 85 14.70 -4.48 -6.09
CA VAL A 85 15.75 -3.97 -6.97
C VAL A 85 17.02 -3.76 -6.15
N GLY A 86 17.96 -4.69 -6.28
CA GLY A 86 19.23 -4.67 -5.57
C GLY A 86 19.12 -5.09 -4.10
N GLU A 87 20.27 -5.21 -3.45
CA GLU A 87 20.39 -5.72 -2.07
C GLU A 87 19.73 -4.82 -1.02
N GLY A 88 19.55 -3.53 -1.33
CA GLY A 88 19.04 -2.53 -0.40
C GLY A 88 20.04 -2.14 0.70
N VAL A 89 19.58 -1.31 1.63
CA VAL A 89 20.40 -0.83 2.75
C VAL A 89 19.89 -1.31 4.10
N ASP A 90 18.59 -1.13 4.39
CA ASP A 90 17.99 -1.58 5.64
C ASP A 90 17.29 -2.95 5.42
N PRO A 91 17.63 -4.00 6.20
CA PRO A 91 16.97 -5.31 6.07
C PRO A 91 15.46 -5.25 6.30
N HIS A 92 14.99 -4.25 7.08
CA HIS A 92 13.59 -4.05 7.41
C HIS A 92 12.85 -3.10 6.45
N ARG A 93 13.42 -2.74 5.28
CA ARG A 93 12.64 -2.13 4.18
C ARG A 93 11.41 -3.00 3.89
N LYS A 94 10.25 -2.40 3.66
CA LYS A 94 8.96 -3.10 3.60
C LYS A 94 8.28 -2.89 2.25
N THR A 95 7.67 -3.94 1.73
CA THR A 95 6.73 -3.86 0.60
C THR A 95 5.62 -4.88 0.76
N GLY A 96 4.62 -4.84 -0.11
CA GLY A 96 3.57 -5.85 -0.19
C GLY A 96 2.21 -5.25 -0.50
N TRP A 97 1.17 -5.87 0.05
CA TRP A 97 -0.22 -5.43 -0.07
C TRP A 97 -0.69 -4.77 1.23
N MET A 98 -1.44 -3.69 1.11
CA MET A 98 -2.06 -3.01 2.24
C MET A 98 -3.55 -2.78 1.98
N ILE A 99 -4.35 -2.96 3.03
CA ILE A 99 -5.73 -2.49 3.12
C ILE A 99 -5.77 -1.48 4.27
N ARG A 100 -6.15 -0.23 3.98
CA ARG A 100 -6.14 0.87 4.95
C ARG A 100 -7.38 1.75 4.86
N SER A 101 -7.74 2.38 5.97
CA SER A 101 -8.99 3.14 6.10
C SER A 101 -8.96 4.53 5.43
N SER A 102 -7.83 5.21 5.41
CA SER A 102 -7.66 6.57 4.84
C SER A 102 -6.24 6.80 4.35
N THR A 103 -5.88 8.02 3.93
CA THR A 103 -4.49 8.44 3.62
C THR A 103 -3.76 9.05 4.82
N ASP A 104 -4.37 9.05 6.02
CA ASP A 104 -3.73 9.56 7.24
C ASP A 104 -2.54 8.70 7.68
N ASP A 105 -1.54 9.29 8.32
CA ASP A 105 -0.32 8.57 8.72
C ASP A 105 -0.57 7.57 9.86
N GLY A 106 -1.51 7.83 10.77
CA GLY A 106 -1.93 6.88 11.81
C GLY A 106 -3.12 5.99 11.44
N ALA A 107 -3.43 5.82 10.15
CA ALA A 107 -4.64 5.13 9.70
C ALA A 107 -4.72 3.66 10.15
N ILE A 108 -5.94 3.19 10.45
CA ILE A 108 -6.22 1.75 10.64
C ILE A 108 -5.84 1.02 9.35
N HIS A 109 -5.01 -0.02 9.46
CA HIS A 109 -4.57 -0.82 8.32
C HIS A 109 -4.31 -2.28 8.68
N CYS A 110 -4.30 -3.14 7.67
CA CYS A 110 -3.79 -4.51 7.74
C CYS A 110 -2.98 -4.78 6.48
N SER A 111 -1.80 -5.37 6.64
CA SER A 111 -0.78 -5.43 5.58
C SER A 111 -0.13 -6.80 5.51
N ALA A 112 -0.03 -7.32 4.29
CA ALA A 112 0.87 -8.41 3.94
C ALA A 112 2.25 -7.81 3.65
N VAL A 113 3.22 -8.06 4.52
CA VAL A 113 4.54 -7.44 4.48
C VAL A 113 5.58 -8.45 4.01
N LEU A 114 6.40 -8.06 3.05
CA LEU A 114 7.69 -8.68 2.74
C LEU A 114 8.79 -7.68 3.08
N HIS A 115 9.74 -8.10 3.92
CA HIS A 115 10.92 -7.33 4.27
C HIS A 115 12.07 -7.57 3.28
N GLY A 116 13.07 -6.70 3.30
CA GLY A 116 14.30 -6.82 2.51
C GLY A 116 15.09 -8.10 2.79
N ASP A 117 15.12 -8.54 4.04
CA ASP A 117 15.77 -9.79 4.49
C ASP A 117 14.92 -11.05 4.25
N GLY A 118 13.73 -10.91 3.68
CA GLY A 118 12.80 -12.00 3.40
C GLY A 118 11.83 -12.34 4.54
N LEU A 119 11.91 -11.68 5.70
CA LEU A 119 10.91 -11.79 6.76
C LEU A 119 9.54 -11.41 6.21
N THR A 120 8.55 -12.27 6.44
CA THR A 120 7.19 -12.09 5.90
C THR A 120 6.17 -12.11 7.03
N VAL A 121 5.30 -11.10 7.07
CA VAL A 121 4.47 -10.80 8.25
C VAL A 121 3.09 -10.31 7.83
N LEU A 122 2.03 -10.80 8.49
CA LEU A 122 0.75 -10.09 8.53
C LEU A 122 0.82 -9.11 9.70
N GLN A 123 0.76 -7.79 9.47
CA GLN A 123 0.76 -6.80 10.55
C GLN A 123 -0.48 -5.89 10.47
N TRP A 124 -0.91 -5.31 11.59
CA TRP A 124 -2.09 -4.43 11.60
C TRP A 124 -2.07 -3.33 12.66
N ARG A 125 -2.85 -2.28 12.42
CA ARG A 125 -3.19 -1.23 13.38
C ARG A 125 -4.71 -1.21 13.56
N VAL A 126 -5.19 -1.51 14.76
CA VAL A 126 -6.64 -1.69 15.03
C VAL A 126 -7.42 -0.39 15.24
N ALA A 127 -6.73 0.71 15.57
CA ALA A 127 -7.35 2.01 15.85
C ALA A 127 -6.45 3.15 15.34
N GLN A 128 -7.08 4.27 14.97
CA GLN A 128 -6.38 5.47 14.51
C GLN A 128 -5.33 5.90 15.55
N ASP A 129 -4.11 6.16 15.08
CA ASP A 129 -2.95 6.62 15.86
C ASP A 129 -2.51 5.67 17.00
N ALA A 130 -3.08 4.46 17.10
CA ALA A 130 -2.78 3.54 18.17
C ALA A 130 -1.44 2.83 17.94
N MET A 131 -0.57 2.79 18.96
CA MET A 131 0.72 2.10 18.88
C MET A 131 0.55 0.61 18.52
N MET A 132 1.23 0.16 17.46
CA MET A 132 1.36 -1.27 17.12
C MET A 132 2.30 -1.98 18.11
N ARG A 133 1.99 -3.22 18.45
CA ARG A 133 2.68 -4.00 19.49
C ARG A 133 3.24 -5.31 18.93
N ASP A 134 4.45 -5.64 19.37
CA ASP A 134 5.07 -6.94 19.15
C ASP A 134 4.82 -7.80 20.41
N PRO A 135 4.23 -9.01 20.30
CA PRO A 135 3.80 -9.68 19.07
C PRO A 135 2.30 -9.56 18.77
N GLU A 136 1.54 -8.78 19.55
CA GLU A 136 0.06 -8.83 19.50
C GLU A 136 -0.55 -8.32 18.20
N ASP A 137 0.17 -7.48 17.45
CA ASP A 137 -0.34 -6.83 16.24
C ASP A 137 0.34 -7.35 14.96
N GLU A 138 0.88 -8.58 15.03
CA GLU A 138 1.50 -9.26 13.90
C GLU A 138 1.44 -10.79 13.95
N ILE A 139 1.57 -11.43 12.78
CA ILE A 139 1.74 -12.87 12.62
C ILE A 139 2.90 -13.10 11.64
N PHE A 140 3.95 -13.74 12.14
CA PHE A 140 5.13 -14.11 11.36
C PHE A 140 4.88 -15.37 10.53
N ALA A 141 5.34 -15.35 9.27
CA ALA A 141 5.47 -16.55 8.48
C ALA A 141 6.52 -17.50 9.07
N VAL A 142 6.30 -18.80 8.91
CA VAL A 142 7.27 -19.82 9.34
C VAL A 142 8.49 -19.87 8.42
N ASN A 143 8.29 -19.61 7.13
CA ASN A 143 9.37 -19.53 6.15
C ASN A 143 9.70 -18.06 5.81
N SER A 144 10.75 -17.87 5.00
CA SER A 144 11.17 -16.56 4.49
C SER A 144 11.33 -16.58 2.97
N HIS A 145 11.54 -15.39 2.39
CA HIS A 145 11.79 -15.16 0.96
C HIS A 145 10.64 -15.65 0.05
N TYR A 146 9.41 -15.29 0.42
CA TYR A 146 8.28 -15.45 -0.48
C TYR A 146 8.38 -14.49 -1.66
N LYS A 147 7.76 -14.89 -2.78
CA LYS A 147 7.70 -14.10 -4.01
C LYS A 147 6.28 -13.60 -4.24
N THR A 148 5.31 -14.50 -4.17
CA THR A 148 3.89 -14.19 -4.39
C THR A 148 3.24 -13.89 -3.05
N LEU A 149 2.60 -12.73 -2.93
CA LEU A 149 1.78 -12.36 -1.76
C LEU A 149 0.32 -12.22 -2.19
N GLU A 150 -0.59 -12.80 -1.40
CA GLU A 150 -2.04 -12.66 -1.57
C GLU A 150 -2.70 -12.13 -0.30
N LEU A 151 -3.43 -11.02 -0.42
CA LEU A 151 -4.22 -10.45 0.67
C LEU A 151 -5.71 -10.48 0.31
N GLU A 152 -6.48 -11.27 1.04
CA GLU A 152 -7.93 -11.42 0.86
C GLU A 152 -8.66 -10.67 1.97
N ARG A 153 -9.70 -9.92 1.60
CA ARG A 153 -10.74 -9.46 2.52
C ARG A 153 -12.01 -10.27 2.31
N LYS A 154 -12.48 -10.90 3.39
CA LYS A 154 -13.73 -11.67 3.44
C LYS A 154 -14.56 -11.23 4.64
N GLY A 155 -15.59 -10.43 4.39
CA GLY A 155 -16.34 -9.72 5.41
C GLY A 155 -15.43 -8.78 6.21
N ASN A 156 -15.29 -9.04 7.51
CA ASN A 156 -14.36 -8.33 8.37
C ASN A 156 -13.01 -9.03 8.51
N THR A 157 -12.81 -10.21 7.93
CA THR A 157 -11.57 -10.98 8.09
C THR A 157 -10.60 -10.66 6.97
N ILE A 158 -9.37 -10.33 7.33
CA ILE A 158 -8.24 -10.21 6.40
C ILE A 158 -7.41 -11.48 6.49
N ILE A 159 -7.13 -12.11 5.36
CA ILE A 159 -6.37 -13.35 5.26
C ILE A 159 -5.15 -13.10 4.40
N PHE A 160 -3.97 -13.43 4.91
CA PHE A 160 -2.71 -13.33 4.19
C PHE A 160 -2.20 -14.72 3.83
N ARG A 161 -1.92 -14.93 2.55
CA ARG A 161 -1.25 -16.11 2.03
C ARG A 161 0.00 -15.69 1.26
N ALA A 162 1.00 -16.57 1.20
CA ALA A 162 2.19 -16.34 0.40
C ALA A 162 2.71 -17.63 -0.24
N ALA A 163 3.43 -17.51 -1.37
CA ALA A 163 4.14 -18.60 -2.01
C ALA A 163 5.57 -18.20 -2.36
N LYS A 164 6.50 -19.15 -2.25
CA LYS A 164 7.83 -19.05 -2.86
C LYS A 164 7.71 -19.17 -4.38
N GLU A 165 8.75 -18.81 -5.10
CA GLU A 165 8.78 -18.96 -6.56
C GLU A 165 8.49 -20.41 -6.99
N GLY A 166 7.41 -20.60 -7.75
CA GLY A 166 6.95 -21.90 -8.20
C GLY A 166 6.40 -22.82 -7.10
N GLY A 167 6.23 -22.31 -5.88
CA GLY A 167 5.69 -23.03 -4.74
C GLY A 167 4.16 -22.95 -4.64
N GLU A 168 3.60 -23.70 -3.69
CA GLU A 168 2.18 -23.62 -3.34
C GLU A 168 1.92 -22.41 -2.42
N MET A 169 0.72 -21.84 -2.52
CA MET A 169 0.27 -20.81 -1.57
C MET A 169 0.00 -21.43 -0.20
N GLU A 170 0.62 -20.86 0.83
CA GLU A 170 0.34 -21.20 2.22
C GLU A 170 -0.31 -20.03 2.97
N GLU A 171 -1.24 -20.33 3.88
CA GLU A 171 -1.83 -19.33 4.75
C GLU A 171 -0.83 -18.94 5.83
N ILE A 172 -0.45 -17.66 5.84
CA ILE A 172 0.45 -17.09 6.84
C ILE A 172 -0.35 -16.76 8.10
N GLY A 173 -1.54 -16.17 7.93
CA GLY A 173 -2.41 -15.83 9.04
C GLY A 173 -3.67 -15.11 8.61
N LYS A 174 -4.52 -14.83 9.59
CA LYS A 174 -5.74 -14.03 9.41
C LYS A 174 -6.06 -13.24 10.67
N HIS A 175 -6.70 -12.10 10.49
CA HIS A 175 -7.12 -11.22 11.58
C HIS A 175 -8.48 -10.59 11.28
N GLU A 176 -9.30 -10.40 12.31
CA GLU A 176 -10.57 -9.67 12.17
C GLU A 176 -10.33 -8.16 12.27
N MET A 177 -10.70 -7.44 11.22
CA MET A 177 -10.62 -5.98 11.11
C MET A 177 -12.02 -5.39 10.85
N PRO A 178 -12.93 -5.34 11.84
CA PRO A 178 -14.27 -4.75 11.66
C PRO A 178 -14.25 -3.31 11.15
N ALA A 179 -13.24 -2.53 11.55
CA ALA A 179 -13.04 -1.16 11.09
C ALA A 179 -12.68 -1.05 9.59
N LEU A 180 -12.30 -2.16 8.94
CA LEU A 180 -12.02 -2.25 7.51
C LEU A 180 -13.15 -2.95 6.73
N ALA A 181 -14.36 -3.09 7.29
CA ALA A 181 -15.49 -3.74 6.61
C ALA A 181 -16.17 -2.83 5.56
N GLY A 182 -16.02 -1.51 5.66
CA GLY A 182 -16.61 -0.54 4.72
C GLY A 182 -15.78 -0.33 3.45
N LYS A 183 -15.80 0.91 2.96
CA LYS A 183 -14.88 1.39 1.93
C LYS A 183 -13.47 1.52 2.52
N VAL A 184 -12.49 1.05 1.76
CA VAL A 184 -11.07 1.03 2.13
C VAL A 184 -10.22 1.45 0.94
N LEU A 185 -8.98 1.81 1.20
CA LEU A 185 -7.93 1.93 0.20
C LEU A 185 -7.15 0.62 0.17
N ALA A 186 -6.98 0.04 -1.01
CA ALA A 186 -6.25 -1.21 -1.19
C ALA A 186 -5.21 -1.07 -2.31
N GLY A 187 -3.97 -1.50 -2.04
CA GLY A 187 -2.87 -1.18 -2.94
C GLY A 187 -1.50 -1.74 -2.58
N LEU A 188 -0.56 -1.49 -3.49
CA LEU A 188 0.86 -1.81 -3.39
C LEU A 188 1.58 -0.69 -2.64
N TYR A 189 2.53 -1.05 -1.79
CA TYR A 189 3.31 -0.04 -1.05
C TYR A 189 4.80 -0.36 -1.00
N ILE A 190 5.61 0.66 -0.72
CA ILE A 190 7.05 0.53 -0.43
C ILE A 190 7.49 1.52 0.65
N ASN A 191 8.29 1.05 1.59
CA ASN A 191 8.96 1.82 2.63
C ASN A 191 10.45 1.41 2.68
N SER A 192 11.37 2.37 2.76
CA SER A 192 12.82 2.09 2.80
C SER A 192 13.35 1.73 4.19
N HIS A 193 12.54 1.93 5.23
CA HIS A 193 12.94 1.88 6.64
C HIS A 193 14.11 2.83 6.98
N ASN A 194 14.35 3.81 6.11
CA ASN A 194 15.42 4.78 6.23
C ASN A 194 15.02 6.07 5.48
N PRO A 195 14.72 7.17 6.18
CA PRO A 195 14.22 8.40 5.56
C PRO A 195 15.28 9.12 4.71
N GLU A 196 16.55 8.71 4.76
CA GLU A 196 17.65 9.35 4.03
C GLU A 196 17.88 8.77 2.63
N LEU A 197 17.15 7.71 2.26
CA LEU A 197 17.27 7.06 0.96
C LEU A 197 15.93 6.52 0.46
N THR A 198 15.92 6.13 -0.82
CA THR A 198 14.80 5.43 -1.45
C THR A 198 15.19 4.01 -1.80
N GLU A 199 14.26 3.08 -1.66
CA GLU A 199 14.34 1.71 -2.15
C GLU A 199 13.43 1.51 -3.36
N SER A 200 13.64 0.44 -4.13
CA SER A 200 12.79 0.14 -5.30
C SER A 200 12.37 -1.32 -5.38
N ILE A 201 11.14 -1.55 -5.83
CA ILE A 201 10.53 -2.88 -5.98
C ILE A 201 9.95 -3.01 -7.38
N LYS A 202 10.16 -4.17 -8.02
CA LYS A 202 9.43 -4.59 -9.21
C LYS A 202 8.29 -5.52 -8.82
N ILE A 203 7.12 -5.28 -9.39
CA ILE A 203 5.91 -6.01 -9.03
C ILE A 203 5.23 -6.47 -10.32
N THR A 204 5.00 -7.77 -10.45
CA THR A 204 4.42 -8.42 -11.63
C THR A 204 3.23 -9.29 -11.24
N ASN A 205 2.51 -9.82 -12.24
CA ASN A 205 1.35 -10.70 -12.02
C ASN A 205 0.27 -10.09 -11.10
N VAL A 206 0.11 -8.77 -11.15
CA VAL A 206 -0.81 -8.02 -10.31
C VAL A 206 -2.25 -8.33 -10.70
N LYS A 207 -3.04 -8.83 -9.74
CA LYS A 207 -4.44 -9.19 -9.90
C LYS A 207 -5.29 -8.66 -8.74
N ILE A 208 -6.46 -8.14 -9.09
CA ILE A 208 -7.51 -7.73 -8.16
C ILE A 208 -8.78 -8.46 -8.59
N HIS A 209 -9.38 -9.23 -7.67
CA HIS A 209 -10.56 -10.06 -7.90
C HIS A 209 -11.66 -9.75 -6.89
#